data_AF-A0A193LJY3-F1
#
_entry.id   AF-A0A193LJY3-F1
#
_cell.length_a   1.000
_cell.length_b   1.000
_cell.length_c   1.000
_cell.angle_alpha   90.00
_cell.angle_beta   90.00
_cell.angle_gamma   90.00
#
_symmetry.space_group_name_H-M   'P 1'
#
loop_
_entity.id
_entity.type
_entity.pdbx_description
1 polymer ?
#
loop_
_entity_poly.entity_id
_entity_poly.type
_entity_poly.pdbx_seq_one_letter_code
_entity_poly.pdbx_strand_id
1 'polypeptide(L)'
;MGWLQVLWGIDKLVNVEHGVRVSEAFYMGLGANATIQTVFGGLQVLLGVLLIVGLFRRVAYPAQTLIAAATALGVWKSIIDPWGWFLEGTNVLFYPSLIVLAAALVLQSFKDDDVLSLDSRRTR
;
A
#
# COMPACT_ATOMS: atom_id res chain seq x y z
N MET A 1 7.91 2.65 2.43
CA MET A 1 6.95 1.54 2.21
C MET A 1 6.20 1.14 3.48
N GLY A 2 6.86 0.63 4.52
CA GLY A 2 6.17 0.20 5.75
C GLY A 2 5.36 1.32 6.44
N TRP A 3 5.96 2.50 6.67
CA TRP A 3 5.24 3.65 7.23
C TRP A 3 4.06 4.14 6.38
N LEU A 4 4.13 4.00 5.05
CA LEU A 4 3.02 4.33 4.17
C LEU A 4 1.79 3.46 4.49
N GLN A 5 2.00 2.16 4.69
CA GLN A 5 0.91 1.24 5.07
C GLN A 5 0.38 1.53 6.48
N VAL A 6 1.26 1.87 7.43
CA VAL A 6 0.83 2.25 8.78
C VAL A 6 -0.06 3.49 8.74
N LEU A 7 0.36 4.55 8.07
CA LEU A 7 -0.39 5.81 8.02
C LEU A 7 -1.72 5.65 7.29
N TRP A 8 -1.74 4.97 6.13
CA TRP A 8 -2.98 4.70 5.40
C TRP A 8 -3.90 3.70 6.10
N GLY A 9 -3.34 2.79 6.90
CA GLY A 9 -4.11 1.89 7.74
C GLY A 9 -4.75 2.61 8.92
N ILE A 10 -4.00 3.51 9.59
CA ILE A 10 -4.53 4.36 10.66
C ILE A 10 -5.64 5.27 10.12
N ASP A 11 -5.45 5.88 8.95
CA ASP A 11 -6.48 6.71 8.31
C ASP A 11 -7.80 5.93 8.14
N LYS A 12 -7.75 4.67 7.68
CA LYS A 12 -8.95 3.82 7.56
C LYS A 12 -9.59 3.45 8.89
N LEU A 13 -8.83 3.47 9.99
CA LEU A 13 -9.34 3.15 11.33
C LEU A 13 -9.93 4.38 12.03
N VAL A 14 -9.35 5.55 11.79
CA VAL A 14 -9.75 6.82 12.42
C VAL A 14 -10.81 7.54 11.60
N ASN A 15 -10.78 7.40 10.28
CA ASN A 15 -11.69 8.06 9.33
C ASN A 15 -12.22 7.02 8.31
N VAL A 16 -13.04 6.10 8.81
CA VAL A 16 -13.60 4.99 8.03
C VAL A 16 -14.35 5.49 6.80
N GLU A 17 -15.13 6.57 6.94
CA GLU A 17 -15.87 7.20 5.84
C GLU A 17 -14.95 7.73 4.75
N HIS A 18 -13.75 8.22 5.09
CA HIS A 18 -12.78 8.60 4.08
C HIS A 18 -12.30 7.37 3.28
N GLY A 19 -12.01 6.26 3.96
CA GLY A 19 -11.66 4.99 3.32
C GLY A 19 -12.74 4.49 2.35
N VAL A 20 -14.02 4.59 2.75
CA VAL A 20 -15.15 4.24 1.87
C VAL A 20 -15.17 5.12 0.62
N ARG A 21 -15.09 6.46 0.77
CA ARG A 21 -15.05 7.40 -0.36
C ARG A 21 -13.87 7.15 -1.31
N VAL A 22 -12.70 6.82 -0.77
CA VAL A 22 -11.52 6.49 -1.56
C VAL A 22 -11.76 5.20 -2.37
N SER A 23 -12.37 4.19 -1.77
CA SER A 23 -12.76 2.95 -2.46
C SER A 23 -13.73 3.19 -3.61
N GLU A 24 -14.77 4.00 -3.39
CA GLU A 24 -15.74 4.40 -4.42
C GLU A 24 -15.07 5.14 -5.58
N ALA A 25 -14.20 6.11 -5.29
CA ALA A 25 -13.58 6.96 -6.30
C ALA A 25 -12.48 6.26 -7.10
N PHE A 26 -11.66 5.42 -6.46
CA PHE A 26 -10.40 4.93 -7.06
C PHE A 26 -10.33 3.41 -7.24
N TYR A 27 -11.24 2.66 -6.61
CA TYR A 27 -11.21 1.20 -6.61
C TYR A 27 -12.54 0.59 -7.08
N MET A 28 -13.32 1.30 -7.90
CA MET A 28 -14.61 0.85 -8.43
C MET A 28 -15.61 0.41 -7.34
N GLY A 29 -15.52 1.00 -6.15
CA GLY A 29 -16.33 0.61 -4.98
C GLY A 29 -15.90 -0.70 -4.32
N LEU A 30 -14.79 -1.32 -4.74
CA LEU A 30 -14.29 -2.54 -4.12
C LEU A 30 -13.85 -2.27 -2.68
N GLY A 31 -14.60 -2.83 -1.73
CA GLY A 31 -14.40 -2.59 -0.31
C GLY A 31 -15.02 -1.29 0.20
N ALA A 32 -15.96 -0.67 -0.53
CA ALA A 32 -16.73 0.50 -0.10
C ALA A 32 -17.77 0.12 0.98
N ASN A 33 -17.28 -0.41 2.10
CA ASN A 33 -18.07 -0.82 3.25
C ASN A 33 -17.26 -0.52 4.51
N ALA A 34 -17.91 0.09 5.50
CA ALA A 34 -17.24 0.52 6.74
C ALA A 34 -16.51 -0.64 7.44
N THR A 35 -17.16 -1.79 7.59
CA THR A 35 -16.56 -2.97 8.22
C THR A 35 -15.35 -3.48 7.45
N ILE A 36 -15.43 -3.53 6.11
CA ILE A 36 -14.31 -3.94 5.26
C ILE A 36 -13.14 -2.95 5.41
N GLN A 37 -13.40 -1.64 5.40
CA GLN A 37 -12.37 -0.62 5.55
C GLN A 37 -11.67 -0.70 6.91
N THR A 38 -12.42 -0.92 7.99
CA THR A 38 -11.84 -1.11 9.33
C THR A 38 -10.93 -2.34 9.39
N VAL A 39 -11.38 -3.47 8.85
CA VAL A 39 -10.58 -4.71 8.78
C VAL A 39 -9.32 -4.49 7.94
N PHE A 40 -9.47 -3.89 6.75
CA PHE A 40 -8.35 -3.57 5.88
C PHE A 40 -7.36 -2.58 6.51
N GLY A 41 -7.86 -1.60 7.27
CA GLY A 41 -7.04 -0.68 8.04
C GLY A 41 -6.15 -1.40 9.03
N GLY A 42 -6.74 -2.30 9.84
CA GLY A 42 -5.99 -3.13 10.79
C GLY A 42 -4.94 -4.02 10.11
N LEU A 43 -5.31 -4.68 9.01
CA LEU A 43 -4.38 -5.50 8.23
C LEU A 43 -3.24 -4.68 7.60
N GLN A 44 -3.53 -3.47 7.10
CA GLN A 44 -2.51 -2.56 6.57
C GLN A 44 -1.55 -2.07 7.64
N VAL A 45 -2.04 -1.72 8.84
CA VAL A 45 -1.17 -1.35 9.97
C VAL A 45 -0.25 -2.51 10.33
N LEU A 46 -0.81 -3.72 10.49
CA LEU A 46 -0.03 -4.91 10.80
C LEU A 46 1.04 -5.18 9.74
N LEU A 47 0.66 -5.18 8.46
CA LEU A 47 1.60 -5.36 7.36
C LEU A 47 2.69 -4.28 7.38
N GLY A 48 2.32 -3.02 7.58
CA GLY A 48 3.24 -1.90 7.67
C GLY A 48 4.30 -2.09 8.77
N VAL A 49 3.88 -2.54 9.96
CA VAL A 49 4.79 -2.86 11.06
C VAL A 49 5.72 -4.01 10.68
N LEU A 50 5.20 -5.10 10.08
CA LEU A 50 6.02 -6.23 9.62
C LEU A 50 7.08 -5.81 8.60
N LEU A 51 6.73 -4.91 7.68
CA LEU A 51 7.66 -4.33 6.71
C LEU A 51 8.75 -3.49 7.38
N ILE A 52 8.41 -2.70 8.40
CA ILE A 52 9.36 -1.84 9.13
C ILE A 52 10.38 -2.69 9.89
N VAL A 53 9.93 -3.70 10.62
CA VAL A 53 10.82 -4.55 11.42
C VAL A 53 11.50 -5.65 10.59
N GLY A 54 11.03 -5.89 9.37
CA GLY A 54 11.55 -6.93 8.48
C GLY A 54 11.29 -8.34 8.99
N LEU A 55 10.06 -8.61 9.45
CA LEU A 55 9.62 -9.92 9.94
C LEU A 55 8.67 -10.57 8.94
N PHE A 56 8.74 -11.90 8.82
CA PHE A 56 7.93 -12.69 7.86
C PHE A 56 8.08 -12.19 6.41
N ARG A 57 9.29 -11.80 5.99
CA ARG A 57 9.54 -11.16 4.69
C ARG A 57 9.15 -12.04 3.50
N ARG A 58 9.14 -13.36 3.67
CA ARG A 58 8.64 -14.33 2.67
C ARG A 58 7.15 -14.15 2.34
N VAL A 59 6.37 -13.54 3.23
CA VAL A 59 4.93 -13.28 3.05
C VAL A 59 4.66 -11.78 2.95
N ALA A 60 5.27 -10.97 3.83
CA ALA A 60 5.03 -9.52 3.91
C ALA A 60 5.45 -8.79 2.62
N TYR A 61 6.58 -9.15 2.01
CA TYR A 61 7.07 -8.43 0.82
C TYR A 61 6.27 -8.75 -0.44
N PRO A 62 5.90 -10.02 -0.73
CA PRO A 62 4.97 -10.32 -1.80
C PRO A 62 3.60 -9.67 -1.60
N ALA A 63 3.05 -9.71 -0.37
CA ALA A 63 1.77 -9.07 -0.06
C ALA A 63 1.81 -7.56 -0.34
N GLN A 64 2.87 -6.88 0.10
CA GLN A 64 3.07 -5.45 -0.18
C GLN A 64 3.19 -5.17 -1.68
N THR A 65 3.88 -6.04 -2.42
CA THR A 65 4.05 -5.89 -3.87
C THR A 65 2.71 -6.02 -4.58
N LEU A 66 1.88 -7.00 -4.21
CA LEU A 66 0.54 -7.17 -4.75
C LEU A 66 -0.37 -5.97 -4.45
N ILE A 67 -0.33 -5.46 -3.21
CA ILE A 67 -1.09 -4.25 -2.83
C ILE A 67 -0.64 -3.04 -3.65
N ALA A 68 0.68 -2.83 -3.80
CA ALA A 68 1.22 -1.73 -4.58
C ALA A 68 0.85 -1.86 -6.07
N ALA A 69 0.89 -3.08 -6.62
CA ALA A 69 0.51 -3.34 -8.00
C ALA A 69 -1.00 -3.09 -8.24
N ALA A 70 -1.86 -3.62 -7.36
CA ALA A 70 -3.30 -3.38 -7.42
C ALA A 70 -3.62 -1.88 -7.28
N THR A 71 -2.91 -1.17 -6.40
CA THR A 71 -3.04 0.29 -6.25
C THR A 71 -2.63 1.00 -7.54
N ALA A 72 -1.45 0.73 -8.08
CA ALA A 72 -0.96 1.35 -9.31
C ALA A 72 -1.88 1.09 -10.50
N LEU A 73 -2.45 -0.11 -10.60
CA LEU A 73 -3.46 -0.45 -11.60
C LEU A 73 -4.78 0.29 -11.38
N GLY A 74 -5.26 0.41 -10.14
CA GLY A 74 -6.50 1.13 -9.84
C GLY A 74 -6.41 2.63 -10.16
N VAL A 75 -5.24 3.23 -9.89
CA VAL A 75 -5.02 4.69 -10.02
C VAL A 75 -4.16 5.07 -11.22
N TRP A 76 -4.08 4.19 -12.23
CA TRP A 76 -3.17 4.37 -13.38
C TRP A 76 -3.35 5.72 -14.10
N LYS A 77 -4.58 6.24 -14.17
CA LYS A 77 -4.85 7.56 -14.75
C LYS A 77 -4.12 8.68 -13.99
N SER A 78 -4.09 8.61 -12.67
CA SER A 78 -3.38 9.56 -11.80
C SER A 78 -1.85 9.48 -11.93
N ILE A 79 -1.32 8.36 -12.46
CA ILE A 79 0.12 8.22 -12.74
C ILE A 79 0.51 9.01 -13.99
N ILE A 80 -0.34 9.01 -15.02
CA ILE A 80 -0.04 9.64 -16.32
C ILE A 80 -0.61 11.05 -16.48
N ASP A 81 -1.67 11.39 -15.74
CA ASP A 81 -2.31 12.71 -15.72
C ASP A 81 -2.71 13.09 -14.29
N PRO A 82 -1.73 13.40 -13.42
CA PRO A 82 -1.97 13.65 -12.00
C PRO A 82 -2.82 14.91 -11.73
N TRP A 83 -2.86 15.84 -12.68
CA TRP A 83 -3.62 17.09 -12.57
C TRP A 83 -5.02 17.00 -13.21
N GLY A 84 -5.31 15.93 -13.95
CA GLY A 84 -6.62 15.72 -14.58
C GLY A 84 -6.90 16.69 -15.72
N TRP A 85 -5.87 17.05 -16.49
CA TRP A 85 -6.03 17.93 -17.66
C TRP A 85 -6.71 17.24 -18.84
N PHE A 86 -6.57 15.91 -18.93
CA PHE A 86 -7.07 15.09 -20.04
C PHE A 86 -7.96 13.94 -19.58
N LEU A 87 -7.81 13.46 -18.34
CA LEU A 87 -8.52 12.32 -17.78
C LEU A 87 -9.32 12.70 -16.54
N GLU A 88 -10.55 12.22 -16.45
CA GLU A 88 -11.40 12.39 -15.28
C GLU A 88 -11.06 11.38 -14.16
N GLY A 89 -11.33 11.80 -12.92
CA GLY A 89 -11.18 10.96 -11.72
C GLY A 89 -9.73 10.76 -11.27
N THR A 90 -8.82 11.67 -11.64
CA THR A 90 -7.42 11.61 -11.22
C THR A 90 -7.20 12.38 -9.92
N ASN A 91 -6.10 12.08 -9.24
CA ASN A 91 -5.67 12.79 -8.04
C ASN A 91 -4.15 12.72 -7.90
N VAL A 92 -3.51 13.87 -7.76
CA VAL A 92 -2.06 14.02 -7.62
C VAL A 92 -1.46 13.19 -6.47
N LEU A 93 -2.22 12.89 -5.42
CA LEU A 93 -1.77 12.04 -4.31
C LEU A 93 -1.42 10.60 -4.75
N PHE A 94 -1.98 10.14 -5.87
CA PHE A 94 -1.69 8.82 -6.43
C PHE A 94 -0.61 8.83 -7.50
N TYR A 95 -0.10 9.99 -7.91
CA TYR A 95 1.04 10.09 -8.83
C TYR A 95 2.24 9.21 -8.42
N PRO A 96 2.64 9.14 -7.13
CA PRO A 96 3.79 8.35 -6.71
C PRO A 96 3.55 6.83 -6.71
N SER A 97 2.38 6.35 -7.12
CA SER A 97 2.03 4.91 -7.07
C SER A 97 3.00 4.02 -7.82
N LEU A 98 3.54 4.51 -8.95
CA LEU A 98 4.57 3.77 -9.70
C LEU A 98 5.89 3.66 -8.92
N ILE A 99 6.29 4.72 -8.21
CA ILE A 99 7.47 4.74 -7.34
C ILE A 99 7.27 3.79 -6.16
N VAL A 100 6.07 3.77 -5.57
CA VAL A 100 5.68 2.85 -4.50
C VAL A 100 5.77 1.38 -4.97
N LEU A 101 5.27 1.08 -6.18
CA LEU A 101 5.41 -0.26 -6.78
C LEU A 101 6.87 -0.63 -7.03
N ALA A 102 7.67 0.27 -7.61
CA ALA A 102 9.09 0.02 -7.84
C ALA A 102 9.84 -0.26 -6.52
N ALA A 103 9.55 0.52 -5.47
CA ALA A 103 10.13 0.30 -4.14
C ALA A 103 9.71 -1.06 -3.52
N ALA A 104 8.47 -1.50 -3.74
CA ALA A 104 8.03 -2.83 -3.31
C ALA A 104 8.80 -3.95 -4.03
N LEU A 105 8.99 -3.81 -5.35
CA LEU A 105 9.76 -4.76 -6.15
C LEU A 105 11.22 -4.82 -5.71
N VAL A 106 11.85 -3.67 -5.39
CA VAL A 106 13.21 -3.65 -4.86
C VAL A 106 13.30 -4.41 -3.52
N LEU A 107 12.37 -4.16 -2.59
CA LEU A 107 12.34 -4.91 -1.33
C LEU A 107 12.21 -6.42 -1.56
N GLN A 108 11.37 -6.83 -2.51
CA GLN A 108 11.17 -8.24 -2.84
C GLN A 108 12.41 -8.88 -3.48
N SER A 109 13.06 -8.19 -4.42
CA SER A 109 14.21 -8.68 -5.18
C SER A 109 15.49 -8.74 -4.36
N PHE A 110 15.71 -7.78 -3.47
CA PHE A 110 16.95 -7.64 -2.69
C PHE A 110 16.76 -8.00 -1.22
N LYS A 111 15.71 -8.76 -0.88
CA LYS A 111 15.41 -9.14 0.50
C LYS A 111 16.56 -9.89 1.18
N ASP A 112 17.34 -10.66 0.43
CA ASP A 112 18.42 -11.48 0.99
C ASP A 112 19.65 -10.63 1.38
N ASP A 113 19.77 -9.43 0.81
CA ASP A 113 20.82 -8.45 1.12
C ASP A 113 20.49 -7.58 2.36
N ASP A 114 19.23 -7.60 2.83
CA ASP A 114 18.80 -6.83 3.99
C ASP A 114 19.27 -7.45 5.31
N VAL A 115 20.38 -6.94 5.82
CA VAL A 115 21.00 -7.33 7.10
C VAL A 115 20.35 -6.69 8.33
N LEU A 116 19.50 -5.68 8.16
CA LEU A 116 18.88 -4.97 9.28
C LEU A 116 17.57 -5.61 9.73
N SER A 117 16.91 -6.37 8.85
CA SER A 117 15.69 -7.11 9.16
C SER A 117 15.83 -8.08 10.34
N LEU A 118 14.76 -8.21 11.14
CA LEU A 118 14.70 -9.19 12.22
C LEU A 118 14.80 -10.64 11.73
N ASP A 119 14.21 -10.96 10.58
CA ASP A 119 14.34 -12.30 9.97
C ASP A 119 15.81 -12.65 9.68
N SER A 120 16.59 -11.74 9.09
CA SER A 120 18.02 -11.99 8.81
C SER A 120 18.86 -12.18 10.07
N ARG A 121 18.51 -11.48 11.16
CA ARG A 121 19.19 -11.61 12.45
C ARG A 121 18.86 -12.92 13.17
N ARG A 122 17.72 -13.54 12.89
CA ARG A 122 17.32 -14.83 13.47
C ARG A 122 18.03 -16.02 12.81
N THR A 123 18.47 -15.86 11.57
CA THR A 123 19.10 -16.92 10.77
C THR A 123 20.64 -16.90 10.79
N ARG A 124 21.24 -15.90 11.45
CA ARG A 124 22.68 -15.81 11.70
C ARG A 124 22.99 -16.30 13.12
#